data_AF-A0A7S3HXN4-F1
#
_entry.id   AF-A0A7S3HXN4-F1
#
_cell.length_a   1.000
_cell.length_b   1.000
_cell.length_c   1.000
_cell.angle_alpha   90.00
_cell.angle_beta   90.00
_cell.angle_gamma   90.00
#
_symmetry.space_group_name_H-M   'P 1'
#
loop_
_entity.id
_entity.type
_entity.pdbx_description
1 polymer ?
#
loop_
_entity_poly.entity_id
_entity_poly.type
_entity_poly.pdbx_seq_one_letter_code
_entity_poly.pdbx_strand_id
1 'polypeptide(L)'
;MEQGLNFPSTNFYADGMNVTVDSQATMIGRGMDSKPIVLDFCKLQCIYWKEKLERCEQKLEMVIKTNPTKSCLYPMRDWVTCVEACAQPKVHNVLEGTQMNFSRTL
;
A
#
# COMPACT_ATOMS: atom_id res chain seq x y z
N MET A 1 -18.68 0.09 -9.11
CA MET A 1 -18.27 1.25 -9.91
C MET A 1 -17.56 2.21 -8.99
N GLU A 2 -16.43 2.73 -9.45
CA GLU A 2 -15.37 3.38 -8.69
C GLU A 2 -15.84 4.65 -7.97
N GLN A 3 -15.79 4.66 -6.64
CA GLN A 3 -15.85 5.87 -5.84
C GLN A 3 -14.46 6.06 -5.24
N GLY A 4 -13.73 7.06 -5.72
CA GLY A 4 -12.33 7.31 -5.37
C GLY A 4 -12.11 7.25 -3.85
N LEU A 5 -11.33 6.26 -3.42
CA LEU A 5 -10.69 6.08 -2.10
C LEU A 5 -11.36 6.79 -0.90
N ASN A 6 -12.67 6.67 -0.71
CA ASN A 6 -13.31 7.05 0.55
C ASN A 6 -13.06 5.92 1.57
N PHE A 7 -12.13 6.14 2.49
CA PHE A 7 -11.83 5.24 3.62
C PHE A 7 -11.71 6.07 4.92
N PRO A 8 -11.94 5.50 6.11
CA PRO A 8 -13.10 4.77 6.63
C PRO A 8 -14.00 5.69 7.51
N SER A 9 -15.11 5.15 8.03
CA SER A 9 -16.16 5.84 8.82
C SER A 9 -15.78 6.22 10.26
N THR A 10 -14.49 6.16 10.64
CA THR A 10 -14.03 6.47 12.00
C THR A 10 -13.13 7.70 11.96
N ASN A 11 -13.55 8.76 12.64
CA ASN A 11 -12.83 10.03 12.72
C ASN A 11 -11.39 9.78 13.22
N PHE A 12 -10.40 10.19 12.42
CA PHE A 12 -8.98 10.20 12.80
C PHE A 12 -8.62 11.34 13.79
N TYR A 13 -9.62 12.10 14.26
CA TYR A 13 -9.43 13.25 15.13
C TYR A 13 -9.70 12.88 16.58
N ALA A 14 -8.85 13.38 17.48
CA ALA A 14 -9.01 13.21 18.92
C ALA A 14 -10.36 13.81 19.40
N ASP A 15 -10.94 13.17 20.41
CA ASP A 15 -12.25 13.55 20.96
C ASP A 15 -12.22 14.99 21.48
N GLY A 16 -13.05 15.88 20.91
CA GLY A 16 -13.08 17.32 21.22
C GLY A 16 -12.62 18.27 20.09
N MET A 17 -12.16 17.76 18.95
CA MET A 17 -11.88 18.61 17.77
C MET A 17 -13.15 18.82 16.94
N ASN A 18 -13.70 20.05 16.95
CA ASN A 18 -14.79 20.45 16.04
C ASN A 18 -14.22 20.67 14.63
N VAL A 19 -13.93 19.59 13.92
CA VAL A 19 -13.43 19.66 12.55
C VAL A 19 -14.63 19.55 11.60
N THR A 20 -15.00 20.68 10.99
CA THR A 20 -15.93 20.73 9.85
C THR A 20 -15.23 20.19 8.61
N VAL A 21 -14.90 18.89 8.60
CA VAL A 21 -14.21 18.27 7.47
C VAL A 21 -15.23 18.02 6.37
N ASP A 22 -14.98 18.62 5.20
CA ASP A 22 -15.69 18.25 3.99
C ASP A 22 -15.41 16.77 3.68
N SER A 23 -16.40 15.91 3.93
CA SER A 23 -16.34 14.47 3.74
C SER A 23 -16.13 14.06 2.27
N GLN A 24 -16.26 15.00 1.34
CA GLN A 24 -16.03 14.81 -0.09
C GLN A 24 -14.57 15.01 -0.51
N ALA A 25 -13.75 15.68 0.31
CA ALA A 25 -12.33 15.89 0.01
C ALA A 25 -11.52 14.58 0.17
N THR A 26 -10.77 14.22 -0.88
CA THR A 26 -9.86 13.06 -0.86
C THR A 26 -8.73 13.26 0.15
N MET A 27 -8.16 12.18 0.70
CA MET A 27 -7.05 12.25 1.66
C MET A 27 -5.86 13.07 1.14
N ILE A 28 -5.57 12.96 -0.16
CA ILE A 28 -4.50 13.72 -0.82
C ILE A 28 -4.82 15.23 -0.83
N GLY A 29 -6.08 15.61 -1.12
CA GLY A 29 -6.53 17.00 -1.04
C GLY A 29 -6.46 17.60 0.37
N ARG A 30 -6.38 16.75 1.40
CA ARG A 30 -6.17 17.15 2.80
C ARG A 30 -4.69 17.16 3.21
N GLY A 31 -3.76 16.92 2.29
CA GLY A 31 -2.33 16.81 2.57
C GLY A 31 -1.95 15.57 3.39
N MET A 32 -2.83 14.56 3.46
CA MET A 32 -2.56 13.30 4.17
C MET A 32 -2.03 12.25 3.20
N ASP A 33 -1.00 11.50 3.62
CA ASP A 33 -0.48 10.37 2.84
C ASP A 33 -1.52 9.23 2.79
N SER A 34 -2.02 8.93 1.59
CA SER A 34 -2.99 7.86 1.35
C SER A 34 -2.33 6.48 1.20
N LYS A 35 -1.00 6.43 0.98
CA LYS A 35 -0.25 5.19 0.76
C LYS A 35 -0.41 4.17 1.90
N PRO A 36 -0.30 4.49 3.20
CA PRO A 36 -0.41 3.48 4.26
C PRO A 36 -1.76 2.75 4.27
N ILE A 37 -2.87 3.47 4.05
CA ILE A 37 -4.21 2.89 4.00
C ILE A 37 -4.37 1.97 2.78
N VAL A 38 -3.87 2.42 1.62
CA VAL A 38 -3.90 1.63 0.39
C VAL A 38 -3.03 0.38 0.53
N LEU A 39 -1.87 0.47 1.20
CA LEU A 39 -1.01 -0.68 1.46
C LEU A 39 -1.72 -1.73 2.33
N ASP A 40 -2.44 -1.34 3.37
CA ASP A 40 -3.15 -2.29 4.23
C ASP A 40 -4.26 -3.03 3.49
N PHE A 41 -4.97 -2.34 2.60
CA PHE A 41 -5.91 -2.99 1.68
C PHE A 41 -5.20 -3.96 0.72
N CYS A 42 -4.09 -3.54 0.13
CA CYS A 42 -3.34 -4.34 -0.86
C CYS A 42 -2.63 -5.56 -0.25
N LYS A 43 -2.19 -5.49 1.03
CA LYS A 43 -1.59 -6.63 1.75
C LYS A 43 -2.53 -7.84 1.80
N LEU A 44 -3.84 -7.63 1.94
CA LEU A 44 -4.84 -8.71 1.99
C LEU A 44 -5.01 -9.46 0.66
N GLN A 45 -4.61 -8.86 -0.46
CA GLN A 45 -4.67 -9.50 -1.78
C GLN A 45 -3.45 -10.40 -2.04
N CYS A 46 -2.38 -10.26 -1.24
CA CYS A 46 -1.08 -10.90 -1.45
C CYS A 46 -0.75 -11.99 -0.39
N ILE A 47 -1.77 -12.69 0.14
CA ILE A 47 -1.64 -13.67 1.24
C ILE A 47 -0.64 -14.78 0.90
N TYR A 48 -0.75 -15.37 -0.30
CA TYR A 48 0.13 -16.45 -0.73
C TYR A 48 1.62 -16.08 -0.66
N TRP A 49 1.98 -14.87 -1.10
CA TRP A 49 3.35 -14.39 -1.07
C TRP A 49 3.84 -14.10 0.34
N LYS A 50 2.94 -13.63 1.21
CA LYS A 50 3.22 -13.43 2.63
C LYS A 50 3.52 -14.76 3.33
N GLU A 51 2.71 -15.80 3.12
CA GLU A 51 2.94 -17.13 3.67
C GLU A 51 4.26 -17.75 3.17
N LYS A 52 4.63 -17.48 1.91
CA LYS A 52 5.93 -17.91 1.35
C LYS A 52 7.09 -17.20 2.04
N LEU A 53 6.96 -15.90 2.32
CA LEU A 53 7.97 -15.12 3.04
C LEU A 53 8.13 -15.61 4.48
N GLU A 54 7.04 -15.76 5.23
CA GLU A 54 7.05 -16.22 6.62
C GLU A 54 7.69 -17.61 6.75
N ARG A 55 7.38 -18.54 5.83
CA ARG A 55 8.04 -19.86 5.78
C ARG A 55 9.53 -19.77 5.51
N CYS A 56 9.98 -18.79 4.72
CA CYS A 56 11.40 -18.57 4.48
C CYS A 56 12.09 -18.06 5.75
N GLU A 57 11.52 -17.05 6.40
CA GLU A 57 12.09 -16.41 7.59
C GLU A 57 12.23 -17.40 8.74
N GLN A 58 11.22 -18.23 8.97
CA GLN A 58 11.27 -19.31 9.98
C GLN A 58 12.42 -20.30 9.73
N LYS A 59 12.68 -20.65 8.47
CA LYS A 59 13.79 -21.56 8.12
C LYS A 59 15.14 -20.84 8.16
N LEU A 60 15.16 -19.55 7.86
CA LEU A 60 16.37 -18.75 7.85
C LEU A 60 16.98 -18.64 9.26
N GLU A 61 16.16 -18.52 10.30
CA GLU A 61 16.63 -18.47 11.69
C GLU A 61 17.46 -19.71 12.09
N MET A 62 17.10 -20.88 11.57
CA MET A 62 17.87 -22.12 11.78
C MET A 62 19.15 -22.18 10.94
N VAL A 63 19.09 -21.69 9.70
CA VAL A 63 20.16 -21.85 8.71
C VAL A 63 21.21 -20.73 8.79
N ILE A 64 20.89 -19.57 9.37
CA ILE A 64 21.81 -18.42 9.40
C ILE A 64 23.10 -18.70 10.16
N LYS A 65 23.05 -19.60 11.16
CA LYS A 65 24.22 -20.05 11.92
C LYS A 65 25.16 -20.96 11.11
N THR A 66 24.64 -21.65 10.09
CA THR A 66 25.41 -22.61 9.29
C THR A 66 25.81 -22.05 7.93
N ASN A 67 25.01 -21.16 7.33
CA ASN A 67 25.35 -20.49 6.09
C ASN A 67 24.78 -19.06 6.04
N PRO A 68 25.61 -18.02 6.27
CA PRO A 68 25.16 -16.64 6.34
C PRO A 68 24.78 -16.03 4.98
N THR A 69 25.03 -16.74 3.87
CA THR A 69 24.74 -16.22 2.52
C THR A 69 23.29 -16.47 2.09
N LYS A 70 22.56 -17.36 2.80
CA LYS A 70 21.14 -17.59 2.52
C LYS A 70 20.34 -16.41 3.07
N SER A 71 19.38 -15.92 2.29
CA SER A 71 18.50 -14.82 2.66
C SER A 71 17.10 -15.01 2.07
N CYS A 72 16.11 -14.36 2.67
CA CYS A 72 14.73 -14.36 2.19
C CYS A 72 14.40 -13.17 1.29
N LEU A 73 15.42 -12.55 0.69
CA LEU A 73 15.28 -11.34 -0.12
C LEU A 73 14.41 -11.57 -1.36
N TYR A 74 14.46 -12.77 -1.97
CA TYR A 74 13.61 -13.10 -3.11
C TYR A 74 12.12 -13.23 -2.72
N PRO A 75 11.72 -14.05 -1.72
CA PRO A 75 10.35 -14.04 -1.21
C PRO A 75 9.86 -12.66 -0.77
N MET A 76 10.73 -11.85 -0.15
CA MET A 76 10.39 -10.48 0.24
C MET A 76 10.10 -9.61 -0.97
N ARG A 77 10.95 -9.67 -1.99
CA ARG A 77 10.74 -8.96 -3.26
C ARG A 77 9.43 -9.36 -3.92
N ASP A 78 9.12 -10.66 -3.98
CA ASP A 78 7.88 -11.15 -4.58
C ASP A 78 6.64 -10.57 -3.87
N TRP A 79 6.65 -10.58 -2.53
CA TRP A 79 5.59 -10.02 -1.72
C TRP A 79 5.44 -8.50 -1.91
N VAL A 80 6.54 -7.74 -1.85
CA VAL A 80 6.52 -6.29 -2.08
C VAL A 80 6.04 -5.95 -3.48
N THR A 81 6.49 -6.70 -4.50
CA THR A 81 6.06 -6.49 -5.89
C THR A 81 4.55 -6.69 -6.03
N CYS A 82 3.98 -7.69 -5.38
CA CYS A 82 2.54 -7.90 -5.36
C CYS A 82 1.78 -6.73 -4.71
N VAL A 83 2.25 -6.26 -3.56
CA VAL A 83 1.60 -5.15 -2.83
C VAL A 83 1.70 -3.83 -3.60
N GLU A 84 2.88 -3.52 -4.14
CA GLU A 84 3.12 -2.29 -4.92
C GLU A 84 2.37 -2.31 -6.25
N ALA A 85 2.24 -3.46 -6.92
CA ALA A 85 1.42 -3.57 -8.13
C ALA A 85 -0.05 -3.18 -7.89
N CYS A 86 -0.57 -3.43 -6.69
CA CYS A 86 -1.91 -2.99 -6.28
C CYS A 86 -1.95 -1.51 -5.86
N ALA A 87 -0.95 -1.02 -5.13
CA ALA A 87 -0.97 0.32 -4.54
C ALA A 87 -0.63 1.44 -5.54
N GLN A 88 0.36 1.23 -6.40
CA GLN A 88 0.86 2.22 -7.36
C GLN A 88 -0.25 2.85 -8.23
N PRO A 89 -1.09 2.08 -8.95
CA PRO A 89 -2.12 2.68 -9.80
C PRO A 89 -3.19 3.43 -8.98
N LYS A 90 -3.50 2.95 -7.78
CA LYS A 90 -4.51 3.58 -6.90
C LYS A 90 -4.06 4.93 -6.37
N VAL A 91 -2.78 5.07 -6.02
CA VAL A 91 -2.22 6.34 -5.54
C VAL A 91 -2.00 7.29 -6.73
N HIS A 92 -1.36 6.81 -7.81
CA HIS A 92 -1.00 7.64 -8.95
C HIS A 92 -2.20 8.28 -9.65
N ASN A 93 -3.30 7.55 -9.81
CA ASN A 93 -4.50 8.05 -10.50
C ASN A 93 -5.25 9.16 -9.74
N VAL A 94 -4.95 9.34 -8.45
CA VAL A 94 -5.60 10.36 -7.60
C VAL A 94 -4.72 11.60 -7.45
N LEU A 95 -3.47 11.57 -7.92
CA LEU A 95 -2.59 12.73 -7.94
C LEU A 95 -3.04 13.76 -8.98
N GLU A 96 -2.92 15.03 -8.63
CA GLU A 96 -3.12 16.13 -9.57
C GLU A 96 -2.09 16.06 -10.69
N GLY A 97 -2.52 16.26 -11.94
CA GLY A 97 -1.65 16.22 -13.13
C GLY A 97 -1.62 14.88 -13.86
N THR A 98 -2.12 13.78 -13.27
CA THR A 98 -2.22 12.46 -13.95
C THR A 98 -3.21 12.43 -15.11
N GLN A 99 -4.13 13.41 -15.18
CA GLN A 99 -5.14 13.53 -16.24
C GLN A 99 -4.59 14.06 -17.58
N MET A 100 -3.36 14.57 -17.61
CA MET A 100 -2.72 15.07 -18.82
C MET A 100 -2.14 13.91 -19.64
N ASN A 101 -3.04 13.23 -20.35
CA ASN A 101 -2.84 12.35 -21.50
C ASN A 101 -1.38 12.16 -21.98
N PHE A 102 -0.83 10.97 -21.71
CA PHE A 102 0.26 10.34 -22.47
C PHE A 102 -0.14 10.09 -23.96
N SER A 103 -1.36 10.46 -24.38
CA SER A 103 -1.90 10.30 -25.74
C SER A 103 -1.73 11.53 -26.66
N ARG A 104 -0.66 12.34 -26.52
CA ARG A 104 -0.42 13.48 -27.45
C ARG A 104 0.93 13.49 -28.17
N THR A 105 1.67 12.39 -28.22
CA THR A 105 2.97 12.34 -28.93
C THR A 105 3.31 11.02 -29.62
N LEU A 106 2.33 10.37 -30.28
CA LEU A 106 2.57 9.46 -31.40
C LEU A 106 1.53 9.69 -32.49
#